data_AF-A0A257MXQ6-F1
#
_entry.id   AF-A0A257MXQ6-F1
#
_cell.length_a   1.000
_cell.length_b   1.000
_cell.length_c   1.000
_cell.angle_alpha   90.00
_cell.angle_beta   90.00
_cell.angle_gamma   90.00
#
_symmetry.space_group_name_H-M   'P 1'
#
loop_
_entity.id
_entity.type
_entity.pdbx_description
1 polymer ?
#
loop_
_entity_poly.entity_id
_entity_poly.type
_entity_poly.pdbx_seq_one_letter_code
_entity_poly.pdbx_strand_id
1 'polypeptide(L)'
;LEALSKDDMAAVAQHARLLGMGMAQKAEDHLKGALPKEFMQLGMAVHQDFDQIAADAESAKDPKHTLRQMSGAMGKCVACHATYQIRTTP
;
A
#
# COMPACT_ATOMS: atom_id res chain seq x y z
N LEU A 1 -6.95 8.96 -2.92
CA LEU A 1 -8.09 8.94 -3.87
C LEU A 1 -8.32 10.29 -4.53
N GLU A 2 -8.11 11.42 -3.84
CA GLU A 2 -8.30 12.76 -4.43
C GLU A 2 -7.47 13.02 -5.69
N ALA A 3 -6.15 12.81 -5.65
CA ALA A 3 -5.28 12.97 -6.82
C ALA A 3 -5.75 12.11 -8.02
N LEU A 4 -6.11 10.86 -7.75
CA LEU A 4 -6.64 9.93 -8.75
C LEU A 4 -7.99 10.41 -9.33
N SER A 5 -8.86 11.00 -8.52
CA SER A 5 -10.15 11.55 -8.99
C SER A 5 -10.01 12.80 -9.86
N LYS A 6 -8.85 13.48 -9.78
CA LYS A 6 -8.50 14.65 -10.59
C LYS A 6 -7.59 14.28 -11.77
N ASP A 7 -7.36 12.99 -12.00
CA ASP A 7 -6.39 12.46 -12.98
C ASP A 7 -4.95 13.01 -12.79
N ASP A 8 -4.61 13.48 -11.60
CA ASP A 8 -3.28 14.00 -11.27
C ASP A 8 -2.32 12.84 -10.96
N MET A 9 -1.81 12.22 -12.02
CA MET A 9 -0.96 11.03 -11.92
C MET A 9 0.42 11.34 -11.30
N ALA A 10 0.89 12.57 -11.39
CA ALA A 10 2.13 12.98 -10.72
C ALA A 10 1.95 12.98 -9.19
N ALA A 11 0.85 13.55 -8.69
CA ALA A 11 0.53 13.49 -7.28
C ALA A 11 0.23 12.06 -6.83
N VAL A 12 -0.46 11.24 -7.64
CA VAL A 12 -0.68 9.81 -7.33
C VAL A 12 0.66 9.09 -7.14
N ALA A 13 1.60 9.25 -8.07
CA ALA A 13 2.90 8.62 -7.98
C ALA A 13 3.68 9.07 -6.74
N GLN A 14 3.68 10.37 -6.43
CA GLN A 14 4.34 10.91 -5.26
C GLN A 14 3.78 10.31 -3.97
N HIS A 15 2.46 10.26 -3.81
CA HIS A 15 1.81 9.70 -2.63
C HIS A 15 2.03 8.19 -2.52
N ALA A 16 1.93 7.45 -3.62
CA ALA A 16 2.09 6.00 -3.63
C ALA A 16 3.51 5.59 -3.22
N ARG A 17 4.56 6.27 -3.70
CA ARG A 17 5.95 5.98 -3.30
C ARG A 17 6.21 6.06 -1.80
N LEU A 18 5.54 6.99 -1.11
CA LEU A 18 5.71 7.13 0.34
C LEU A 18 5.26 5.89 1.10
N LEU A 19 4.36 5.11 0.50
CA LEU A 19 3.82 3.87 1.06
C LEU A 19 4.53 2.62 0.52
N GLY A 20 5.47 2.78 -0.42
CA GLY A 20 6.19 1.70 -1.07
C GLY A 20 7.21 0.97 -0.17
N MET A 21 8.07 0.15 -0.75
CA MET A 21 9.08 -0.63 -0.02
C MET A 21 10.08 0.24 0.76
N GLY A 22 10.27 1.50 0.37
CA GLY A 22 11.06 2.46 1.14
C GLY A 22 10.50 2.73 2.55
N MET A 23 9.20 2.54 2.77
CA MET A 23 8.59 2.57 4.10
C MET A 23 8.86 1.27 4.87
N ALA A 24 8.74 0.11 4.21
CA ALA A 24 9.00 -1.19 4.81
C ALA A 24 10.42 -1.32 5.38
N GLN A 25 11.43 -0.76 4.68
CA GLN A 25 12.82 -0.78 5.11
C GLN A 25 13.08 -0.01 6.42
N LYS A 26 12.19 0.92 6.78
CA LYS A 26 12.27 1.68 8.03
C LYS A 26 11.64 0.95 9.21
N ALA A 27 10.96 -0.17 8.98
CA ALA A 27 10.42 -0.98 10.05
C ALA A 27 11.57 -1.53 10.90
N GLU A 28 11.45 -1.37 12.21
CA GLU A 28 12.49 -1.78 13.15
C GLU A 28 12.64 -3.30 13.13
N ASP A 29 13.87 -3.81 13.16
CA ASP A 29 14.13 -5.25 13.04
C ASP A 29 13.45 -6.09 14.13
N HIS A 30 13.16 -5.49 15.28
CA HIS A 30 12.44 -6.17 16.37
C HIS A 30 11.00 -6.53 15.98
N LEU A 31 10.37 -5.82 15.04
CA LEU A 31 9.03 -6.14 14.54
C LEU A 31 9.01 -7.45 13.75
N LYS A 32 10.09 -7.78 13.02
CA LYS A 32 10.21 -9.02 12.24
C LYS A 32 10.16 -10.27 13.13
N GLY A 33 10.66 -10.16 14.36
CA GLY A 33 10.61 -11.26 15.34
C GLY A 33 9.32 -11.32 16.15
N ALA A 34 8.59 -10.21 16.26
CA ALA A 34 7.39 -10.11 17.09
C ALA A 34 6.09 -10.40 16.33
N LEU A 35 6.07 -10.20 15.01
CA LEU A 35 4.86 -10.27 14.20
C LEU A 35 4.69 -11.63 13.50
N PRO A 36 3.44 -12.11 13.29
CA PRO A 36 3.19 -13.33 12.53
C PRO A 36 3.76 -13.25 11.11
N LYS A 37 4.18 -14.39 10.56
CA LYS A 37 4.74 -14.45 9.21
C LYS A 37 3.76 -13.93 8.16
N GLU A 38 2.50 -14.32 8.26
CA GLU A 38 1.43 -13.94 7.35
C GLU A 38 1.12 -12.43 7.44
N PHE A 39 1.26 -11.84 8.64
CA PHE A 39 1.20 -10.38 8.82
C PHE A 39 2.28 -9.70 7.98
N MET A 40 3.53 -10.15 8.12
CA MET A 40 4.67 -9.59 7.38
C MET A 40 4.49 -9.76 5.87
N GLN A 41 4.01 -10.92 5.42
CA GLN A 41 3.76 -11.18 4.00
C GLN A 41 2.71 -10.24 3.42
N LEU A 42 1.56 -10.07 4.10
CA LEU A 42 0.52 -9.14 3.66
C LEU A 42 1.00 -7.69 3.69
N GLY A 43 1.73 -7.28 4.72
CA GLY A 43 2.33 -5.95 4.80
C GLY A 43 3.28 -5.68 3.64
N MET A 44 4.23 -6.59 3.37
CA MET A 44 5.16 -6.45 2.25
C MET A 44 4.45 -6.44 0.90
N ALA A 45 3.41 -7.24 0.71
CA ALA A 45 2.62 -7.24 -0.52
C ALA A 45 1.92 -5.90 -0.76
N VAL A 46 1.42 -5.25 0.30
CA VAL A 46 0.84 -3.89 0.20
C VAL A 46 1.90 -2.87 -0.21
N HIS A 47 3.10 -2.90 0.39
CA HIS A 47 4.19 -2.01 0.01
C HIS A 47 4.60 -2.18 -1.46
N GLN A 48 4.67 -3.42 -1.94
CA GLN A 48 4.96 -3.73 -3.35
C GLN A 48 3.86 -3.22 -4.29
N ASP A 49 2.59 -3.36 -3.93
CA ASP A 49 1.49 -2.80 -4.72
C ASP A 49 1.63 -1.28 -4.86
N PHE A 50 2.02 -0.58 -3.78
CA PHE A 50 2.20 0.87 -3.80
C PHE A 50 3.39 1.32 -4.65
N ASP A 51 4.50 0.56 -4.68
CA ASP A 51 5.58 0.81 -5.64
C ASP A 51 5.12 0.63 -7.08
N GLN A 52 4.33 -0.41 -7.37
CA GLN A 52 3.80 -0.64 -8.72
C GLN A 52 2.80 0.46 -9.13
N ILE A 53 1.92 0.88 -8.22
CA ILE A 53 0.99 2.00 -8.46
C ILE A 53 1.78 3.27 -8.79
N ALA A 54 2.87 3.54 -8.07
CA ALA A 54 3.71 4.69 -8.36
C ALA A 54 4.35 4.61 -9.74
N ALA A 55 4.95 3.47 -10.09
CA ALA A 55 5.60 3.26 -11.38
C ALA A 55 4.61 3.38 -12.56
N ASP A 56 3.40 2.82 -12.41
CA ASP A 56 2.39 2.82 -13.46
C ASP A 56 1.72 4.20 -13.59
N ALA A 57 1.50 4.91 -12.49
CA ALA A 57 1.01 6.28 -12.52
C ALA A 57 1.98 7.19 -13.29
N GLU A 58 3.28 7.00 -13.18
CA GLU A 58 4.26 7.81 -13.93
C GLU A 58 4.39 7.43 -15.40
N SER A 59 4.43 6.13 -15.67
CA SER A 59 4.74 5.61 -17.00
C SER A 59 3.49 5.52 -17.88
N ALA A 60 2.45 4.83 -17.42
CA ALA A 60 1.23 4.57 -18.19
C ALA A 60 0.25 5.74 -18.11
N LYS A 61 0.19 6.46 -16.97
CA LYS A 61 -0.74 7.57 -16.72
C LYS A 61 -2.20 7.23 -17.05
N ASP A 62 -2.62 5.99 -16.82
CA ASP A 62 -3.99 5.51 -17.03
C ASP A 62 -4.75 5.48 -15.69
N PRO A 63 -5.66 6.44 -15.43
CA PRO A 63 -6.40 6.52 -14.16
C PRO A 63 -7.26 5.29 -13.90
N LYS A 64 -7.81 4.63 -14.93
CA LYS A 64 -8.64 3.43 -14.75
C LYS A 64 -7.77 2.24 -14.34
N HIS A 65 -6.59 2.10 -14.93
CA HIS A 65 -5.61 1.09 -14.51
C HIS A 65 -5.17 1.31 -13.07
N THR A 66 -4.76 2.54 -12.74
CA THR A 66 -4.34 2.89 -11.39
C THR A 66 -5.47 2.70 -10.36
N LEU A 67 -6.72 2.96 -10.72
CA LEU A 67 -7.88 2.67 -9.86
C LEU A 67 -8.07 1.18 -9.60
N ARG A 68 -7.87 0.31 -10.61
CA ARG A 68 -7.93 -1.14 -10.42
C ARG A 68 -6.84 -1.63 -9.47
N GLN A 69 -5.62 -1.13 -9.64
CA GLN A 69 -4.50 -1.45 -8.74
C GLN A 69 -4.79 -1.01 -7.30
N MET A 70 -5.27 0.24 -7.13
CA MET A 70 -5.69 0.77 -5.84
C MET A 70 -6.77 -0.10 -5.19
N SER A 71 -7.76 -0.54 -5.97
CA SER A 71 -8.83 -1.43 -5.48
C SER A 71 -8.26 -2.77 -4.99
N GLY A 72 -7.28 -3.33 -5.70
CA GLY A 72 -6.57 -4.55 -5.30
C GLY A 72 -5.77 -4.37 -4.00
N ALA A 73 -5.04 -3.25 -3.87
CA ALA A 73 -4.30 -2.92 -2.65
C ALA A 73 -5.25 -2.75 -1.44
N MET A 74 -6.38 -2.06 -1.62
CA MET A 74 -7.39 -1.91 -0.57
C MET A 74 -7.97 -3.25 -0.10
N GLY A 75 -8.13 -4.22 -1.00
CA GLY A 75 -8.52 -5.59 -0.62
C GLY A 75 -7.56 -6.22 0.39
N LYS A 76 -6.25 -5.97 0.25
CA LYS A 76 -5.23 -6.44 1.22
C LYS A 76 -5.32 -5.68 2.55
N CYS A 77 -5.61 -4.38 2.53
CA CYS A 77 -5.86 -3.61 3.75
C CYS A 77 -7.04 -4.20 4.54
N VAL A 78 -8.15 -4.51 3.87
CA VAL A 78 -9.34 -5.12 4.49
C VAL A 78 -9.00 -6.49 5.08
N ALA A 79 -8.31 -7.35 4.32
CA ALA A 79 -7.94 -8.68 4.79
C ALA A 79 -7.00 -8.64 6.01
N CYS A 80 -6.01 -7.76 6.00
CA CYS A 80 -5.08 -7.58 7.11
C CYS A 80 -5.82 -7.09 8.36
N HIS A 81 -6.66 -6.06 8.23
CA HIS A 81 -7.38 -5.50 9.38
C HIS A 81 -8.45 -6.46 9.92
N ALA A 82 -9.08 -7.29 9.08
CA ALA A 82 -10.00 -8.32 9.56
C ALA A 82 -9.33 -9.35 10.49
N THR A 83 -8.04 -9.62 10.25
CA THR A 83 -7.28 -10.65 10.97
C THR A 83 -6.45 -10.10 12.12
N TYR A 84 -5.81 -8.94 11.93
CA TYR A 84 -4.72 -8.45 12.79
C TYR A 84 -4.97 -7.08 13.41
N GLN A 85 -6.11 -6.43 13.15
CA GLN A 85 -6.40 -5.11 13.73
C GLN A 85 -6.40 -5.20 15.27
N ILE A 86 -5.51 -4.46 15.90
CA ILE A 86 -5.52 -4.25 17.35
C ILE A 86 -6.69 -3.31 17.67
N ARG A 87 -7.58 -3.75 18.56
CA ARG A 87 -8.72 -2.96 19.04
C ARG A 87 -8.38 -2.40 20.42
N THR A 88 -8.60 -1.12 20.62
CA THR A 88 -8.63 -0.56 21.97
C THR A 88 -10.01 -0.86 22.57
N THR A 89 -10.04 -1.42 23.79
CA THR A 89 -11.28 -1.45 24.58
C THR A 89 -11.70 -0.01 24.91
N PRO A 90 -13.01 0.31 24.92
CA PRO A 90 -13.51 1.61 25.35
C PRO A 90 -13.06 1.98 26.76
#